data_AF-A0A976DVH3-F1
#
_entry.id   AF-A0A976DVH3-F1
#
_cell.length_a   1.000
_cell.length_b   1.000
_cell.length_c   1.000
_cell.angle_alpha   90.00
_cell.angle_beta   90.00
_cell.angle_gamma   90.00
#
_symmetry.space_group_name_H-M   'P 1'
#
loop_
_entity.id
_entity.type
_entity.pdbx_description
1 polymer ?
#
loop_
_entity_poly.entity_id
_entity_poly.type
_entity_poly.pdbx_seq_one_letter_code
_entity_poly.pdbx_strand_id
1 'polypeptide(L)'
;MTQDSRTPTLDRVACPADLKRLNDVELGTLADELRQETIETVSRTGGHLGSSLGVVELTVAIHAVFTTPFDKLIWDVGHQCYPHKILTGRRDRIRTLR
;
A
#
# COMPACT_ATOMS: atom_id res chain seq x y z
N MET A 1 -19.62 18.94 4.15
CA MET A 1 -19.68 18.06 2.97
C MET A 1 -18.52 17.09 3.10
N THR A 2 -18.76 15.88 3.60
CA THR A 2 -17.78 14.80 3.55
C THR A 2 -17.60 14.46 2.07
N GLN A 3 -16.42 14.73 1.51
CA GLN A 3 -16.10 14.19 0.20
C GLN A 3 -16.07 12.68 0.32
N ASP A 4 -16.83 11.98 -0.53
CA ASP A 4 -16.68 10.53 -0.67
C ASP A 4 -15.26 10.26 -1.20
N SER A 5 -14.41 9.74 -0.32
CA SER A 5 -13.09 9.29 -0.73
C SER A 5 -13.23 8.10 -1.66
N ARG A 6 -12.38 8.05 -2.68
CA ARG A 6 -12.26 6.90 -3.58
C ARG A 6 -11.60 5.69 -2.91
N THR A 7 -10.95 5.90 -1.77
CA THR A 7 -10.21 4.88 -1.03
C THR A 7 -10.49 4.96 0.48
N PRO A 8 -11.74 4.77 0.93
CA PRO A 8 -12.12 4.97 2.33
C PRO A 8 -11.42 4.02 3.30
N THR A 9 -11.03 2.83 2.86
CA THR A 9 -10.30 1.85 3.69
C THR A 9 -8.83 2.22 3.82
N LEU A 10 -8.18 2.59 2.72
CA LEU A 10 -6.78 3.01 2.67
C LEU A 10 -6.56 4.33 3.42
N ASP A 11 -7.56 5.21 3.45
CA ASP A 11 -7.51 6.47 4.22
C ASP A 11 -7.39 6.23 5.74
N ARG A 12 -7.81 5.06 6.22
CA ARG A 12 -7.67 4.65 7.63
C ARG A 12 -6.27 4.12 7.95
N VAL A 13 -5.39 3.97 6.96
CA VAL A 13 -4.06 3.37 7.11
C VAL A 13 -2.98 4.46 7.01
N ALA A 14 -2.44 4.86 8.16
CA ALA A 14 -1.27 5.74 8.23
C ALA A 14 0.03 4.94 8.37
N CYS A 15 -0.04 3.75 8.98
CA CYS A 15 1.11 2.89 9.22
C CYS A 15 0.74 1.39 9.24
N PRO A 16 1.73 0.47 9.20
CA PRO A 16 1.47 -0.97 9.22
C PRO A 16 0.66 -1.45 10.43
N ALA A 17 0.76 -0.78 11.58
CA ALA A 17 0.02 -1.16 12.78
C ALA A 17 -1.51 -1.01 12.61
N ASP A 18 -1.96 -0.16 11.69
CA ASP A 18 -3.38 0.04 11.42
C ASP A 18 -4.02 -1.18 10.73
N LEU A 19 -3.24 -1.94 9.95
CA LEU A 19 -3.73 -3.15 9.26
C LEU A 19 -4.16 -4.23 10.25
N LYS A 20 -3.56 -4.29 11.44
CA LYS A 20 -3.91 -5.28 12.48
C LYS A 20 -5.30 -5.09 13.07
N ARG A 21 -5.95 -3.95 12.79
CA ARG A 21 -7.31 -3.63 13.23
C ARG A 21 -8.37 -4.01 12.19
N LEU A 22 -7.95 -4.42 11.00
CA LEU A 22 -8.83 -4.78 9.89
C LEU A 22 -9.11 -6.29 9.94
N ASN A 23 -10.34 -6.67 9.63
CA ASN A 23 -10.67 -8.08 9.38
C ASN A 23 -10.31 -8.49 7.94
N ASP A 24 -10.38 -9.78 7.62
CA ASP A 24 -9.98 -10.31 6.30
C ASP A 24 -10.75 -9.69 5.12
N VAL A 25 -12.03 -9.35 5.30
CA VAL A 25 -12.83 -8.69 4.27
C VAL A 25 -12.32 -7.25 4.05
N GLU A 26 -12.07 -6.52 5.13
CA GLU A 26 -11.48 -5.17 5.06
C GLU A 26 -10.06 -5.19 4.47
N LEU A 27 -9.27 -6.23 4.75
CA LEU A 27 -7.94 -6.40 4.14
C LEU A 27 -8.04 -6.65 2.62
N GLY A 28 -9.04 -7.40 2.18
CA GLY A 28 -9.36 -7.54 0.75
C GLY A 28 -9.71 -6.19 0.10
N THR A 29 -10.60 -5.42 0.74
CA THR A 29 -10.93 -4.06 0.27
C THR A 29 -9.72 -3.13 0.26
N LEU A 30 -8.86 -3.20 1.28
CA LEU A 30 -7.61 -2.45 1.34
C LEU A 30 -6.69 -2.81 0.16
N ALA A 31 -6.59 -4.08 -0.22
CA ALA A 31 -5.79 -4.50 -1.36
C ALA A 31 -6.31 -3.90 -2.67
N ASP A 32 -7.63 -3.87 -2.88
CA ASP A 32 -8.24 -3.27 -4.07
C ASP A 32 -8.00 -1.75 -4.15
N GLU A 33 -8.17 -1.04 -3.04
CA GLU A 33 -7.90 0.41 -2.98
C GLU A 33 -6.41 0.72 -3.14
N LEU A 34 -5.53 -0.09 -2.54
CA LEU A 34 -4.08 0.03 -2.68
C LEU A 34 -3.61 -0.22 -4.12
N ARG A 35 -4.24 -1.17 -4.82
CA ARG A 35 -4.02 -1.42 -6.25
C ARG A 35 -4.37 -0.17 -7.06
N GLN A 36 -5.53 0.44 -6.81
CA GLN A 36 -5.95 1.66 -7.50
C GLN A 36 -4.98 2.83 -7.25
N GLU A 37 -4.58 3.09 -6.00
CA GLU A 37 -3.61 4.13 -5.67
C GLU A 37 -2.24 3.86 -6.32
N THR A 38 -1.82 2.59 -6.39
CA THR A 38 -0.57 2.20 -7.05
C THR A 38 -0.63 2.52 -8.55
N ILE A 39 -1.73 2.19 -9.22
CA ILE A 39 -1.94 2.52 -10.65
C ILE A 39 -1.91 4.04 -10.84
N GLU A 40 -2.66 4.79 -10.04
CA GLU A 40 -2.73 6.25 -10.15
C GLU A 40 -1.34 6.88 -9.93
N THR A 41 -0.60 6.40 -8.93
CA THR A 41 0.75 6.88 -8.63
C THR A 41 1.71 6.62 -9.78
N VAL A 42 1.85 5.37 -10.21
CA VAL A 42 2.84 4.97 -11.22
C VAL A 42 2.49 5.57 -12.58
N SER A 43 1.20 5.77 -12.89
CA SER A 43 0.79 6.46 -14.11
C SER A 43 1.30 7.91 -14.19
N ARG A 44 1.52 8.57 -13.05
CA ARG A 44 2.02 9.95 -12.97
C ARG A 44 3.53 10.03 -12.90
N THR A 45 4.18 9.13 -12.16
CA THR A 45 5.63 9.16 -11.94
C THR A 45 6.41 8.38 -12.99
N GLY A 46 5.76 7.49 -13.73
CA GLY A 46 6.43 6.40 -14.45
C GLY A 46 6.93 5.31 -13.49
N GLY A 47 7.48 4.21 -14.05
CA GLY A 47 8.10 3.12 -13.29
C GLY A 47 7.52 1.72 -13.56
N HIS A 48 7.92 0.75 -12.74
CA HIS A 48 7.63 -0.68 -12.94
C HIS A 48 6.22 -1.09 -12.43
N LEU A 49 5.18 -0.63 -13.14
CA LEU A 49 3.78 -0.91 -12.79
C LEU A 49 3.49 -2.40 -12.61
N GLY A 50 3.84 -3.24 -13.60
CA GLY A 50 3.51 -4.67 -13.57
C GLY A 50 4.08 -5.39 -12.35
N SER A 51 5.33 -5.09 -11.97
CA SER A 51 5.96 -5.69 -10.79
C SER A 51 5.28 -5.29 -9.48
N SER A 52 4.83 -4.04 -9.38
CA SER A 52 4.16 -3.53 -8.18
C SER A 52 2.74 -4.09 -8.05
N LEU A 53 2.02 -4.28 -9.15
CA LEU A 53 0.68 -4.86 -9.14
C LEU A 53 0.67 -6.34 -8.72
N GLY A 54 1.73 -7.08 -9.04
CA GLY A 54 1.85 -8.50 -8.70
C GLY A 54 2.08 -8.78 -7.20
N VAL A 55 2.34 -7.75 -6.39
CA VAL A 55 2.66 -7.92 -4.95
C VAL A 55 1.73 -7.15 -4.02
N VAL A 56 0.61 -6.63 -4.51
CA VAL A 56 -0.33 -5.83 -3.70
C VAL A 56 -0.86 -6.64 -2.52
N GLU A 57 -1.49 -7.78 -2.77
CA GLU A 57 -2.05 -8.66 -1.73
C GLU A 57 -0.95 -9.17 -0.80
N LEU A 58 0.19 -9.58 -1.36
CA LEU A 58 1.35 -10.04 -0.58
C LEU A 58 1.81 -8.96 0.41
N THR A 59 1.87 -7.71 -0.04
CA THR A 59 2.28 -6.58 0.81
C THR A 59 1.30 -6.35 1.94
N VAL A 60 -0.01 -6.40 1.65
CA VAL A 60 -1.06 -6.27 2.68
C VAL A 60 -0.96 -7.40 3.69
N ALA A 61 -0.87 -8.65 3.23
CA ALA A 61 -0.77 -9.83 4.10
C ALA A 61 0.48 -9.78 4.99
N ILE A 62 1.64 -9.43 4.44
CA ILE A 62 2.88 -9.31 5.22
C ILE A 62 2.71 -8.26 6.34
N HIS A 63 2.18 -7.08 6.03
CA HIS A 63 2.04 -6.01 7.03
C HIS A 63 0.89 -6.23 8.02
N ALA A 64 -0.12 -7.03 7.67
CA ALA A 64 -1.16 -7.47 8.59
C ALA A 64 -0.65 -8.50 9.61
N VAL A 65 0.25 -9.41 9.17
CA VAL A 65 0.78 -10.50 10.00
C VAL A 65 2.02 -10.07 10.81
N PHE A 66 3.01 -9.47 10.14
CA PHE A 66 4.28 -9.10 10.76
C PHE A 66 4.22 -7.71 11.39
N THR A 67 5.03 -7.50 12.42
CA THR A 67 5.13 -6.22 13.15
C THR A 67 6.30 -5.41 12.60
N THR A 68 6.15 -4.79 11.44
CA THR A 68 7.18 -3.87 10.92
C THR A 68 7.12 -2.53 11.67
N PRO A 69 8.27 -1.88 11.99
CA PRO A 69 9.64 -2.21 11.61
C PRO A 69 10.41 -3.08 12.62
N PHE A 70 9.75 -3.65 13.65
CA PHE A 70 10.38 -4.59 14.58
C PHE A 70 10.85 -5.83 13.80
N ASP A 71 9.92 -6.48 13.11
CA ASP A 71 10.22 -7.49 12.11
C ASP A 71 10.83 -6.83 10.86
N LYS A 72 11.89 -7.43 10.34
CA LYS A 72 12.60 -6.89 9.17
C LYS A 72 12.02 -7.48 7.90
N LEU A 73 11.39 -6.62 7.12
CA LEU A 73 10.93 -6.91 5.77
C LEU A 73 11.95 -6.40 4.75
N ILE A 74 12.47 -7.31 3.93
CA ILE A 74 13.42 -6.98 2.86
C ILE A 74 12.73 -7.27 1.52
N TRP A 75 12.74 -6.28 0.63
CA TRP A 75 12.35 -6.44 -0.75
C TRP A 75 13.61 -6.47 -1.61
N ASP A 76 13.82 -7.55 -2.35
CA ASP A 76 14.93 -7.63 -3.29
C ASP A 76 14.71 -6.69 -4.48
N VAL A 77 15.78 -6.02 -4.93
CA VAL A 77 15.80 -4.90 -5.91
C VAL A 77 14.97 -3.67 -5.52
N GLY A 78 13.67 -3.85 -5.30
CA GLY A 78 12.77 -2.83 -4.76
C GLY A 78 11.81 -2.18 -5.76
N HIS A 79 11.84 -2.56 -7.05
CA HIS A 79 10.95 -1.99 -8.08
C HIS A 79 9.46 -2.29 -7.86
N GLN A 80 9.17 -3.33 -7.06
CA GLN A 80 7.84 -3.82 -6.69
C GLN A 80 7.28 -3.13 -5.44
N CYS A 81 8.04 -2.23 -4.80
CA CYS A 81 7.75 -1.73 -3.45
C CYS A 81 6.77 -0.56 -3.39
N TYR A 82 6.10 -0.16 -4.47
CA TYR A 82 5.13 0.94 -4.42
C TYR A 82 4.02 0.69 -3.37
N PRO A 83 3.36 -0.49 -3.35
CA PRO A 83 2.37 -0.80 -2.31
C PRO A 83 2.96 -0.71 -0.90
N HIS A 84 4.17 -1.22 -0.71
CA HIS A 84 4.86 -1.17 0.58
C HIS A 84 5.12 0.27 1.02
N LYS A 85 5.59 1.14 0.12
CA LYS A 85 5.84 2.56 0.42
C LYS A 85 4.55 3.28 0.81
N ILE A 86 3.45 3.02 0.11
CA ILE A 86 2.14 3.62 0.41
C ILE A 86 1.69 3.26 1.84
N LEU A 87 1.72 1.97 2.22
CA LEU A 87 1.27 1.49 3.54
C LEU A 87 2.20 1.86 4.71
N THR A 88 3.37 2.42 4.43
CA THR A 88 4.39 2.76 5.45
C THR A 88 4.57 4.27 5.59
N GLY A 89 3.46 5.02 5.53
CA GLY A 89 3.43 6.46 5.81
C GLY A 89 4.00 7.34 4.69
N ARG A 90 4.21 6.80 3.48
CA ARG A 90 4.74 7.58 2.34
C ARG A 90 3.70 7.86 1.25
N ARG A 91 2.42 7.61 1.51
CA ARG A 91 1.32 7.82 0.55
C ARG A 91 1.31 9.23 -0.05
N ASP A 92 1.35 10.29 0.76
CA ASP A 92 1.25 11.67 0.23
C ASP A 92 2.45 12.10 -0.62
N ARG A 93 3.61 11.48 -0.37
CA ARG A 93 4.88 11.80 -1.04
C ARG A 93 5.21 10.83 -2.17
N ILE A 94 4.41 9.79 -2.37
CA ILE A 94 4.68 8.73 -3.35
C ILE A 94 4.75 9.30 -4.77
N ARG A 95 3.99 10.36 -5.05
CA ARG A 95 3.89 11.02 -6.36
C ARG A 95 5.12 11.88 -6.71
N THR A 96 6.07 12.05 -5.79
CA THR A 96 7.32 12.76 -6.04
C THR A 96 8.50 11.81 -6.25
N LEU A 97 8.28 10.50 -6.25
CA LEU A 97 9.32 9.50 -6.46
C LEU A 97 9.85 9.57 -7.90
N ARG A 98 11.17 9.37 -8.03
CA ARG A 98 11.90 9.19 -9.30
C ARG A 98 12.57 7.83 -9.26
#